data_AF-W1JBR6-F1
#
_entry.id   AF-W1JBR6-F1
#
_cell.length_a   1.000
_cell.length_b   1.000
_cell.length_c   1.000
_cell.angle_alpha   90.00
_cell.angle_beta   90.00
_cell.angle_gamma   90.00
#
_symmetry.space_group_name_H-M   'P 1'
#
loop_
_entity.id
_entity.type
_entity.pdbx_description
1 polymer ?
#
loop_
_entity_poly.entity_id
_entity_poly.type
_entity_poly.pdbx_seq_one_letter_code
_entity_poly.pdbx_strand_id
1 'polypeptide(L)'
;MNLIKKTFIAIITMLSFLPSIFMAFGQPFPLPEGDPRRSVVGFFFDTEGNVYNPIMAYGNTIRYRLPDPNLSIQYIYEEFDADILIAPLMRRAAAYWNNVLYPYFTIREFQAEEQPNFILQTMVPTMLDRTRPDYYLGHLYAITAMPIYYEYDEMRFNYGITSPGIYFVPTVAVSDRLYDAWETAMGNDLDLGGYAEIYTYALVLHEMGHALGLGHPDDVLQGVNLTSTDVHPIFSRLNDFAAYRNLESSVPQAPVMLEYPIHFLLTLHQQLDRPVNINNIAVSEHERRLLFNQVSGFCERLNFKMSSNSTEFDSLKADCDYNIVHPLAKTMVPIVSILLSNSTPKPKPKVKICTVELKTTDKTELIFYSQWYTTFTRKDGCQVNLSLKCDGSESACSSGDYSSHNKYQLIIYDDQSSNDEKLTKSAKGAEKNDTMFRITNFSSTNNMKFENKGSGIAKISYVDSSCYYSTGPSFIEIKPDLDRAFTVETNNGFFSACTSQPKVISWKIEYITYE
;
A
#
# COMPACT_ATOMS: atom_id res chain seq x y z
N MET A 1 -16.30 -1.67 -32.83
CA MET A 1 -15.85 -0.44 -32.11
C MET A 1 -16.23 -0.42 -30.63
N ASN A 2 -17.42 -0.89 -30.22
CA ASN A 2 -17.84 -0.90 -28.81
C ASN A 2 -17.13 -1.93 -27.91
N LEU A 3 -16.67 -3.06 -28.46
CA LEU A 3 -16.00 -4.10 -27.66
C LEU A 3 -14.58 -3.67 -27.25
N ILE A 4 -13.80 -3.12 -28.19
CA ILE A 4 -12.44 -2.62 -27.94
C ILE A 4 -12.47 -1.48 -26.90
N LYS A 5 -13.45 -0.58 -26.97
CA LYS A 5 -13.63 0.48 -25.96
C LYS A 5 -13.91 -0.10 -24.57
N LYS A 6 -14.71 -1.16 -24.48
CA LYS A 6 -15.02 -1.87 -23.21
C LYS A 6 -13.82 -2.64 -22.67
N THR A 7 -13.04 -3.30 -23.53
CA THR A 7 -11.83 -4.03 -23.13
C THR A 7 -10.73 -3.08 -22.65
N PHE A 8 -10.59 -1.91 -23.31
CA PHE A 8 -9.60 -0.91 -22.91
C PHE A 8 -9.96 -0.23 -21.58
N ILE A 9 -11.24 0.06 -21.35
CA ILE A 9 -11.74 0.55 -20.06
C ILE A 9 -11.45 -0.50 -18.97
N ALA A 10 -11.77 -1.78 -19.20
CA ALA A 10 -11.54 -2.86 -18.24
C ALA A 10 -10.06 -3.10 -17.89
N ILE A 11 -9.14 -2.94 -18.85
CA ILE A 11 -7.70 -3.04 -18.61
C ILE A 11 -7.20 -1.85 -17.76
N ILE A 12 -7.70 -0.64 -18.02
CA ILE A 12 -7.38 0.53 -17.20
C ILE A 12 -7.94 0.37 -15.78
N THR A 13 -9.17 -0.14 -15.63
CA THR A 13 -9.74 -0.42 -14.30
C THR A 13 -8.94 -1.52 -13.58
N MET A 14 -8.54 -2.60 -14.26
CA MET A 14 -7.71 -3.65 -13.64
C MET A 14 -6.31 -3.15 -13.24
N LEU A 15 -5.68 -2.29 -14.04
CA LEU A 15 -4.36 -1.74 -13.73
C LEU A 15 -4.40 -0.72 -12.58
N SER A 16 -5.50 0.00 -12.39
CA SER A 16 -5.70 0.88 -11.22
C SER A 16 -5.99 0.12 -9.92
N PHE A 17 -6.30 -1.18 -9.98
CA PHE A 17 -6.48 -2.05 -8.79
C PHE A 17 -5.21 -2.82 -8.38
N LEU A 18 -4.12 -2.79 -9.15
CA LEU A 18 -2.89 -3.52 -8.80
C LEU A 18 -2.11 -2.92 -7.61
N PRO A 19 -2.08 -1.60 -7.34
CA PRO A 19 -1.42 -1.06 -6.15
C PRO A 19 -2.16 -1.39 -4.84
N SER A 20 -3.49 -1.47 -4.88
CA SER A 20 -4.33 -1.65 -3.68
C SER A 20 -4.31 -3.08 -3.12
N ILE A 21 -3.93 -4.09 -3.90
CA ILE A 21 -3.82 -5.48 -3.41
C ILE A 21 -2.55 -5.70 -2.58
N PHE A 22 -1.50 -4.89 -2.76
CA PHE A 22 -0.29 -4.96 -1.91
C PHE A 22 -0.47 -4.29 -0.54
N MET A 23 -1.46 -3.42 -0.37
CA MET A 23 -1.71 -2.71 0.89
C MET A 23 -2.65 -3.46 1.85
N ALA A 24 -3.42 -4.43 1.37
CA ALA A 24 -4.47 -5.05 2.18
C ALA A 24 -3.97 -6.03 3.27
N PHE A 25 -2.76 -6.59 3.18
CA PHE A 25 -2.28 -7.60 4.15
C PHE A 25 -0.76 -7.63 4.42
N GLY A 26 0.06 -6.73 3.87
CA GLY A 26 1.51 -6.72 4.10
C GLY A 26 1.88 -6.05 5.42
N GLN A 27 2.86 -6.57 6.16
CA GLN A 27 3.48 -5.91 7.33
C GLN A 27 3.91 -4.46 7.02
N PRO A 28 4.03 -3.55 8.01
CA PRO A 28 4.59 -2.24 7.72
C PRO A 28 6.03 -2.46 7.26
N PHE A 29 6.29 -2.20 5.98
CA PHE A 29 7.63 -2.33 5.41
C PHE A 29 8.22 -0.94 5.20
N PRO A 30 9.51 -0.74 5.49
CA PRO A 30 10.17 0.50 5.14
C PRO A 30 10.13 0.68 3.61
N LEU A 31 10.08 1.92 3.15
CA LEU A 31 10.10 2.20 1.72
C LEU A 31 11.41 1.71 1.10
N PRO A 32 11.40 0.99 -0.04
CA PRO A 32 12.62 0.70 -0.79
C PRO A 32 13.39 1.98 -1.19
N GLU A 33 14.70 1.87 -1.42
CA GLU A 33 15.56 3.02 -1.76
C GLU A 33 15.11 3.78 -3.03
N GLY A 34 14.53 3.07 -4.00
CA GLY A 34 13.97 3.64 -5.23
C GLY A 34 12.48 3.97 -5.19
N ASP A 35 11.85 3.94 -4.02
CA ASP A 35 10.42 4.25 -3.92
C ASP A 35 10.14 5.72 -4.26
N PRO A 36 9.26 6.01 -5.24
CA PRO A 36 9.01 7.37 -5.68
C PRO A 36 8.45 8.28 -4.59
N ARG A 37 7.84 7.75 -3.52
CA ARG A 37 7.38 8.54 -2.36
C ARG A 37 8.51 9.31 -1.69
N ARG A 38 9.75 8.84 -1.79
CA ARG A 38 10.93 9.54 -1.24
C ARG A 38 11.34 10.79 -2.04
N SER A 39 10.77 10.98 -3.24
CA SER A 39 11.15 12.05 -4.19
C SER A 39 10.00 13.00 -4.56
N VAL A 40 8.84 12.78 -3.96
CA VAL A 40 7.59 13.48 -4.25
C VAL A 40 7.05 14.10 -2.98
N VAL A 41 6.52 15.31 -3.09
CA VAL A 41 5.84 15.99 -2.00
C VAL A 41 4.42 16.33 -2.45
N GLY A 42 3.42 15.81 -1.74
CA GLY A 42 2.02 16.15 -1.94
C GLY A 42 1.69 17.49 -1.28
N PHE A 43 0.66 18.17 -1.77
CA PHE A 43 0.13 19.37 -1.14
C PHE A 43 -1.38 19.51 -1.34
N PHE A 44 -2.03 20.23 -0.44
CA PHE A 44 -3.47 20.48 -0.47
C PHE A 44 -3.86 21.66 -1.38
N PHE A 45 -5.16 21.84 -1.60
CA PHE A 45 -5.73 22.98 -2.32
C PHE A 45 -6.70 23.77 -1.46
N ASP A 46 -6.77 25.08 -1.66
CA ASP A 46 -7.80 25.90 -1.04
C ASP A 46 -9.18 25.72 -1.71
N THR A 47 -10.21 26.38 -1.16
CA THR A 47 -11.59 26.37 -1.68
C THR A 47 -11.72 26.93 -3.10
N GLU A 48 -10.74 27.69 -3.59
CA GLU A 48 -10.71 28.26 -4.93
C GLU A 48 -9.94 27.37 -5.93
N GLY A 49 -9.35 26.26 -5.44
CA GLY A 49 -8.54 25.34 -6.24
C GLY A 49 -7.10 25.80 -6.45
N ASN A 50 -6.63 26.81 -5.72
CA ASN A 50 -5.22 27.17 -5.68
C ASN A 50 -4.47 26.23 -4.73
N VAL A 51 -3.14 26.16 -4.87
CA VAL A 51 -2.29 25.46 -3.88
C VAL A 51 -2.53 26.08 -2.50
N TYR A 52 -2.79 25.22 -1.51
CA TYR A 52 -3.00 25.65 -0.13
C TYR A 52 -1.79 26.46 0.35
N ASN A 53 -2.07 27.65 0.89
CA ASN A 53 -1.04 28.53 1.42
C ASN A 53 -1.32 28.83 2.90
N PRO A 54 -0.44 28.40 3.82
CA PRO A 54 -0.65 28.61 5.25
C PRO A 54 -0.64 30.10 5.64
N ILE A 55 -0.01 30.98 4.86
CA ILE A 55 -0.05 32.43 5.09
C ILE A 55 -1.44 32.99 4.80
N MET A 56 -2.10 32.51 3.74
CA MET A 56 -3.48 32.91 3.44
C MET A 56 -4.44 32.37 4.50
N ALA A 57 -4.19 31.16 4.99
CA ALA A 57 -5.02 30.48 5.99
C ALA A 57 -4.92 31.08 7.40
N TYR A 58 -3.70 31.38 7.86
CA TYR A 58 -3.43 31.72 9.26
C TYR A 58 -2.77 33.10 9.45
N GLY A 59 -2.44 33.81 8.37
CA GLY A 59 -1.45 34.87 8.40
C GLY A 59 -0.03 34.30 8.56
N ASN A 60 0.93 35.12 8.95
CA ASN A 60 2.31 34.66 9.19
C ASN A 60 2.50 33.86 10.50
N THR A 61 1.42 33.58 11.25
CA THR A 61 1.51 32.95 12.57
C THR A 61 0.37 31.97 12.84
N ILE A 62 0.69 30.71 13.14
CA ILE A 62 -0.20 29.79 13.85
C ILE A 62 -0.08 30.06 15.36
N ARG A 63 -1.19 30.48 15.97
CA ARG A 63 -1.38 30.69 17.41
C ARG A 63 -2.23 29.54 17.93
N TYR A 64 -1.58 28.47 18.38
CA TYR A 64 -2.27 27.29 18.86
C TYR A 64 -2.72 27.42 20.33
N ARG A 65 -3.84 26.80 20.67
CA ARG A 65 -4.34 26.65 22.03
C ARG A 65 -4.63 25.19 22.34
N LEU A 66 -4.29 24.77 23.57
CA LEU A 66 -4.76 23.52 24.17
C LEU A 66 -5.83 23.89 25.20
N PRO A 67 -7.14 23.69 24.92
CA PRO A 67 -8.19 23.97 25.90
C PRO A 67 -8.04 23.11 27.16
N ASP A 68 -7.63 21.86 26.98
CA ASP A 68 -7.19 20.98 28.05
C ASP A 68 -5.65 20.99 28.13
N PRO A 69 -5.05 21.54 29.19
CA PRO A 69 -3.60 21.52 29.36
C PRO A 69 -3.04 20.11 29.60
N ASN A 70 -3.90 19.15 29.98
CA ASN A 70 -3.54 17.75 30.22
C ASN A 70 -3.95 16.83 29.06
N LEU A 71 -4.25 17.40 27.89
CA LEU A 71 -4.56 16.64 26.68
C LEU A 71 -3.49 15.57 26.45
N SER A 72 -3.93 14.32 26.37
CA SER A 72 -3.08 13.14 26.20
C SER A 72 -3.73 12.10 25.30
N ILE A 73 -2.91 11.18 24.81
CA ILE A 73 -3.34 9.95 24.14
C ILE A 73 -2.95 8.78 25.04
N GLN A 74 -3.92 7.95 25.40
CA GLN A 74 -3.67 6.72 26.14
C GLN A 74 -3.32 5.59 25.16
N TYR A 75 -2.14 5.00 25.29
CA TYR A 75 -1.74 3.80 24.56
C TYR A 75 -1.96 2.58 25.44
N ILE A 76 -2.58 1.54 24.90
CA ILE A 76 -2.89 0.31 25.63
C ILE A 76 -2.29 -0.88 24.87
N TYR A 77 -1.44 -1.65 25.53
CA TYR A 77 -0.85 -2.88 24.99
C TYR A 77 -0.89 -3.98 26.06
N GLU A 78 -1.63 -5.06 25.80
CA GLU A 78 -1.87 -6.13 26.78
C GLU A 78 -2.36 -5.59 28.14
N GLU A 79 -1.55 -5.72 29.19
CA GLU A 79 -1.79 -5.26 30.56
C GLU A 79 -1.07 -3.94 30.90
N PHE A 80 -0.38 -3.35 29.92
CA PHE A 80 0.35 -2.10 30.05
C PHE A 80 -0.43 -0.94 29.42
N ASP A 81 -0.34 0.22 30.06
CA ASP A 81 -0.86 1.47 29.56
C ASP A 81 0.16 2.60 29.71
N ALA A 82 0.09 3.58 28.81
CA ALA A 82 0.92 4.78 28.84
C ALA A 82 0.13 6.00 28.36
N ASP A 83 0.09 7.05 29.18
CA ASP A 83 -0.51 8.34 28.83
C ASP A 83 0.56 9.31 28.33
N ILE A 84 0.45 9.70 27.05
CA ILE A 84 1.41 10.62 26.42
C ILE A 84 0.79 12.01 26.32
N LEU A 85 1.37 12.97 27.05
CA LEU A 85 0.95 14.38 27.03
C LEU A 85 1.30 15.05 25.69
N ILE A 86 0.32 15.74 25.10
CA ILE A 86 0.49 16.43 23.80
C ILE A 86 1.26 17.74 23.94
N ALA A 87 1.07 18.50 25.03
CA ALA A 87 1.63 19.84 25.15
C ALA A 87 3.17 19.91 25.00
N PRO A 88 3.97 19.03 25.65
CA PRO A 88 5.43 19.03 25.46
C PRO A 88 5.84 18.72 24.01
N LEU A 89 5.17 17.74 23.38
CA LEU A 89 5.46 17.31 22.01
C LEU A 89 5.09 18.38 20.99
N MET A 90 3.97 19.06 21.18
CA MET A 90 3.58 20.20 20.33
C MET A 90 4.57 21.35 20.42
N ARG A 91 5.03 21.73 21.63
CA ARG A 91 6.04 22.80 21.79
C ARG A 91 7.34 22.45 21.07
N ARG A 92 7.74 21.18 21.14
CA ARG A 92 8.91 20.66 20.42
C ARG A 92 8.72 20.73 18.90
N ALA A 93 7.57 20.29 18.39
CA ALA A 93 7.24 20.36 16.97
C ALA A 93 7.17 21.80 16.46
N ALA A 94 6.57 22.73 17.24
CA ALA A 94 6.53 24.15 16.94
C ALA A 94 7.94 24.75 16.86
N ALA A 95 8.83 24.43 17.81
CA ALA A 95 10.21 24.88 17.78
C ALA A 95 10.97 24.35 16.54
N TYR A 96 10.74 23.08 16.17
CA TYR A 96 11.31 22.49 14.97
C TYR A 96 10.83 23.22 13.70
N TRP A 97 9.52 23.39 13.53
CA TRP A 97 8.95 24.07 12.37
C TRP A 97 9.33 25.55 12.29
N ASN A 98 9.44 26.24 13.43
CA ASN A 98 9.96 27.61 13.47
C ASN A 98 11.38 27.70 12.93
N ASN A 99 12.24 26.73 13.25
CA ASN A 99 13.60 26.68 12.69
C ASN A 99 13.58 26.47 11.16
N VAL A 100 12.64 25.66 10.67
CA VAL A 100 12.47 25.41 9.23
C VAL A 100 11.93 26.63 8.47
N LEU A 101 10.96 27.34 9.04
CA LEU A 101 10.18 28.37 8.34
C LEU A 101 10.64 29.80 8.62
N TYR A 102 11.60 29.99 9.53
CA TYR A 102 12.13 31.31 9.85
C TYR A 102 12.76 31.99 8.62
N PRO A 103 12.60 33.32 8.44
CA PRO A 103 11.81 34.27 9.25
C PRO A 103 10.35 34.44 8.80
N TYR A 104 9.85 33.63 7.86
CA TYR A 104 8.62 33.93 7.12
C TYR A 104 7.35 33.50 7.84
N PHE A 105 7.42 32.47 8.68
CA PHE A 105 6.27 31.91 9.37
C PHE A 105 6.62 31.51 10.80
N THR A 106 5.66 31.61 11.72
CA THR A 106 5.84 31.23 13.13
C THR A 106 4.69 30.37 13.65
N ILE A 107 5.01 29.40 14.49
CA ILE A 107 4.08 28.51 15.18
C ILE A 107 4.37 28.66 16.68
N ARG A 108 3.36 29.06 17.46
CA ARG A 108 3.53 29.26 18.90
C ARG A 108 2.22 29.12 19.65
N GLU A 109 2.35 28.89 20.95
CA GLU A 109 1.21 28.95 21.86
C GLU A 109 0.62 30.38 21.84
N PHE A 110 -0.70 30.48 21.86
CA PHE A 110 -1.38 31.78 21.92
C PHE A 110 -1.05 32.50 23.23
N GLN A 111 -1.03 33.84 23.19
CA GLN A 111 -0.83 34.66 24.38
C GLN A 111 -2.17 35.23 24.87
N ALA A 112 -2.26 35.62 26.15
CA ALA A 112 -3.52 35.99 26.80
C ALA A 112 -4.28 37.16 26.11
N GLU A 113 -3.58 38.02 25.39
CA GLU A 113 -4.14 39.17 24.66
C GLU A 113 -4.48 38.87 23.19
N GLU A 114 -4.29 37.62 22.76
CA GLU A 114 -4.47 37.19 21.37
C GLU A 114 -5.61 36.17 21.23
N GLN A 115 -6.22 36.13 20.04
CA GLN A 115 -7.14 35.07 19.69
C GLN A 115 -6.38 33.89 19.06
N PRO A 116 -6.58 32.65 19.55
CA PRO A 116 -6.04 31.49 18.89
C PRO A 116 -6.71 31.30 17.52
N ASN A 117 -5.93 30.87 16.53
CA ASN A 117 -6.44 30.49 15.20
C ASN A 117 -6.25 28.99 14.91
N PHE A 118 -5.79 28.23 15.92
CA PHE A 118 -5.55 26.80 15.82
C PHE A 118 -5.79 26.13 17.18
N ILE A 119 -6.44 24.98 17.22
CA ILE A 119 -6.76 24.24 18.44
C ILE A 119 -6.10 22.87 18.45
N LEU A 120 -5.71 22.38 19.63
CA LEU A 120 -5.37 20.97 19.84
C LEU A 120 -6.37 20.40 20.82
N GLN A 121 -7.05 19.32 20.44
CA GLN A 121 -8.03 18.69 21.31
C GLN A 121 -8.24 17.22 20.94
N THR A 122 -9.00 16.50 21.76
CA THR A 122 -9.48 15.17 21.41
C THR A 122 -10.50 15.25 20.26
N MET A 123 -10.53 14.21 19.44
CA MET A 123 -11.60 13.99 18.46
C MET A 123 -12.97 14.10 19.13
N VAL A 124 -13.90 14.81 18.47
CA VAL A 124 -15.24 15.01 19.00
C VAL A 124 -16.05 13.69 18.92
N PRO A 125 -17.06 13.48 19.78
CA PRO A 125 -17.79 12.21 19.85
C PRO A 125 -18.37 11.72 18.52
N THR A 126 -18.79 12.64 17.65
CA THR A 126 -19.29 12.37 16.29
C THR A 126 -18.25 11.72 15.39
N MET A 127 -16.95 12.03 15.56
CA MET A 127 -15.84 11.39 14.83
C MET A 127 -15.57 9.96 15.34
N LEU A 128 -15.97 9.64 16.57
CA LEU A 128 -15.71 8.35 17.21
C LEU A 128 -16.95 7.44 17.22
N ASP A 129 -18.05 7.87 16.59
CA ASP A 129 -19.31 7.14 16.56
C ASP A 129 -19.28 5.98 15.56
N ARG A 130 -18.99 4.77 16.08
CA ARG A 130 -19.01 3.52 15.30
C ARG A 130 -20.37 3.18 14.70
N THR A 131 -21.47 3.78 15.16
CA THR A 131 -22.80 3.54 14.58
C THR A 131 -23.00 4.24 13.24
N ARG A 132 -22.09 5.17 12.90
CA ARG A 132 -22.07 5.92 11.65
C ARG A 132 -20.75 5.68 10.91
N PRO A 133 -20.58 4.54 10.21
CA PRO A 133 -19.31 4.17 9.58
C PRO A 133 -18.79 5.23 8.61
N ASP A 134 -19.67 5.94 7.90
CA ASP A 134 -19.34 7.03 6.96
C ASP A 134 -18.63 8.22 7.63
N TYR A 135 -18.78 8.36 8.95
CA TYR A 135 -18.24 9.44 9.78
C TYR A 135 -17.27 8.94 10.85
N TYR A 136 -16.99 7.63 10.90
CA TYR A 136 -16.11 7.07 11.91
C TYR A 136 -14.64 7.28 11.53
N LEU A 137 -13.99 8.21 12.22
CA LEU A 137 -12.57 8.53 12.09
C LEU A 137 -11.70 7.89 13.18
N GLY A 138 -12.27 7.06 14.07
CA GLY A 138 -11.51 6.41 15.15
C GLY A 138 -10.49 5.35 14.67
N HIS A 139 -10.37 5.14 13.36
CA HIS A 139 -9.28 4.39 12.74
C HIS A 139 -8.02 5.25 12.50
N LEU A 140 -8.16 6.58 12.51
CA LEU A 140 -7.06 7.54 12.44
C LEU A 140 -6.58 7.87 13.86
N TYR A 141 -5.27 8.10 14.00
CA TYR A 141 -4.69 8.49 15.29
C TYR A 141 -4.80 9.98 15.56
N ALA A 142 -4.76 10.79 14.50
CA ALA A 142 -5.08 12.20 14.53
C ALA A 142 -5.68 12.63 13.18
N ILE A 143 -6.26 13.82 13.15
CA ILE A 143 -6.67 14.48 11.92
C ILE A 143 -6.50 15.99 12.06
N THR A 144 -6.02 16.63 11.00
CA THR A 144 -5.89 18.08 10.93
C THR A 144 -7.05 18.71 10.17
N ALA A 145 -7.75 19.65 10.82
CA ALA A 145 -8.72 20.51 10.19
C ALA A 145 -8.08 21.87 9.86
N MET A 146 -7.97 22.17 8.57
CA MET A 146 -7.32 23.39 8.06
C MET A 146 -8.38 24.41 7.61
N PRO A 147 -8.29 25.73 7.91
CA PRO A 147 -9.22 26.69 7.35
C PRO A 147 -8.96 26.85 5.85
N ILE A 148 -9.92 27.40 5.10
CA ILE A 148 -9.86 27.63 3.64
C ILE A 148 -9.55 26.39 2.80
N TYR A 149 -9.46 25.21 3.40
CA TYR A 149 -9.40 23.92 2.73
C TYR A 149 -10.81 23.48 2.38
N TYR A 150 -11.02 22.93 1.17
CA TYR A 150 -12.35 22.55 0.69
C TYR A 150 -13.11 21.62 1.66
N GLU A 151 -12.41 20.68 2.30
CA GLU A 151 -13.04 19.71 3.20
C GLU A 151 -13.29 20.28 4.59
N TYR A 152 -12.79 21.48 4.92
CA TYR A 152 -13.01 22.07 6.23
C TYR A 152 -14.50 22.29 6.52
N ASP A 153 -15.25 22.81 5.56
CA ASP A 153 -16.68 23.04 5.72
C ASP A 153 -17.45 21.73 5.82
N GLU A 154 -17.00 20.68 5.12
CA GLU A 154 -17.56 19.33 5.27
C GLU A 154 -17.28 18.78 6.67
N MET A 155 -16.06 18.92 7.17
CA MET A 155 -15.71 18.51 8.52
C MET A 155 -16.54 19.26 9.57
N ARG A 156 -16.75 20.58 9.38
CA ARG A 156 -17.62 21.40 10.24
C ARG A 156 -19.05 20.89 10.23
N PHE A 157 -19.60 20.60 9.06
CA PHE A 157 -20.98 20.13 8.93
C PHE A 157 -21.18 18.71 9.47
N ASN A 158 -20.29 17.79 9.12
CA ASN A 158 -20.41 16.37 9.44
C ASN A 158 -20.04 16.06 10.89
N TYR A 159 -18.99 16.69 11.40
CA TYR A 159 -18.43 16.39 12.73
C TYR A 159 -18.76 17.47 13.77
N GLY A 160 -19.20 18.66 13.35
CA GLY A 160 -19.46 19.77 14.28
C GLY A 160 -18.18 20.43 14.80
N ILE A 161 -17.06 20.33 14.07
CA ILE A 161 -15.86 21.09 14.43
C ILE A 161 -16.12 22.60 14.28
N THR A 162 -15.54 23.39 15.17
CA THR A 162 -15.78 24.84 15.24
C THR A 162 -14.52 25.67 15.05
N SER A 163 -13.35 25.04 14.97
CA SER A 163 -12.07 25.72 14.84
C SER A 163 -11.10 24.86 14.04
N PRO A 164 -10.16 25.45 13.29
CA PRO A 164 -9.07 24.70 12.70
C PRO A 164 -8.13 24.17 13.79
N GLY A 165 -7.51 23.01 13.58
CA GLY A 165 -6.73 22.37 14.63
C GLY A 165 -6.34 20.93 14.35
N ILE A 166 -5.65 20.30 15.31
CA ILE A 166 -5.37 18.87 15.31
C ILE A 166 -6.28 18.19 16.34
N TYR A 167 -6.93 17.12 15.90
CA TYR A 167 -7.89 16.34 16.67
C TYR A 167 -7.33 14.94 16.89
N PHE A 168 -6.97 14.62 18.13
CA PHE A 168 -6.31 13.35 18.48
C PHE A 168 -7.33 12.30 18.94
N VAL A 169 -7.14 11.04 18.56
CA VAL A 169 -7.89 9.94 19.17
C VAL A 169 -7.54 9.88 20.67
N PRO A 170 -8.52 9.66 21.57
CA PRO A 170 -8.23 9.63 23.02
C PRO A 170 -7.42 8.40 23.42
N THR A 171 -7.59 7.29 22.70
CA THR A 171 -7.00 6.00 23.05
C THR A 171 -6.54 5.27 21.79
N VAL A 172 -5.34 4.71 21.84
CA VAL A 172 -4.76 3.85 20.81
C VAL A 172 -4.56 2.46 21.39
N ALA A 173 -5.30 1.48 20.85
CA ALA A 173 -5.00 0.08 21.09
C ALA A 173 -3.80 -0.31 20.24
N VAL A 174 -2.70 -0.63 20.90
CA VAL A 174 -1.47 -1.12 20.25
C VAL A 174 -1.66 -2.60 19.97
N SER A 175 -1.42 -3.00 18.72
CA SER A 175 -1.40 -4.42 18.34
C SER A 175 0.03 -4.96 18.45
N ASP A 176 0.19 -6.28 18.59
CA ASP A 176 1.52 -6.93 18.56
C ASP A 176 2.33 -6.47 17.36
N ARG A 177 1.67 -6.41 16.19
CA ARG A 177 2.30 -5.97 14.95
C ARG A 177 2.78 -4.51 14.99
N LEU A 178 2.07 -3.61 15.66
CA LEU A 178 2.50 -2.22 15.82
C LEU A 178 3.65 -2.15 16.83
N TYR A 179 3.56 -2.91 17.91
CA TYR A 179 4.60 -3.00 18.93
C TYR A 179 5.91 -3.56 18.35
N ASP A 180 5.86 -4.65 17.60
CA ASP A 180 7.01 -5.22 16.88
C ASP A 180 7.65 -4.21 15.91
N ALA A 181 6.81 -3.42 15.23
CA ALA A 181 7.29 -2.38 14.33
C ALA A 181 7.96 -1.22 15.09
N TRP A 182 7.48 -0.91 16.29
CA TRP A 182 8.13 0.04 17.19
C TRP A 182 9.49 -0.46 17.66
N GLU A 183 9.58 -1.71 18.14
CA GLU A 183 10.87 -2.32 18.52
C GLU A 183 11.85 -2.34 17.35
N THR A 184 11.37 -2.71 16.16
CA THR A 184 12.19 -2.72 14.93
C THR A 184 12.73 -1.32 14.61
N ALA A 185 11.89 -0.28 14.69
CA ALA A 185 12.30 1.07 14.32
C ALA A 185 13.16 1.75 15.40
N MET A 186 12.85 1.53 16.67
CA MET A 186 13.36 2.30 17.82
C MET A 186 14.29 1.51 18.74
N GLY A 187 14.57 0.24 18.42
CA GLY A 187 15.34 -0.69 19.26
C GLY A 187 14.49 -1.27 20.38
N ASN A 188 15.02 -2.23 21.15
CA ASN A 188 14.26 -3.01 22.14
C ASN A 188 14.45 -2.52 23.60
N ASP A 189 15.02 -1.32 23.78
CA ASP A 189 15.46 -0.80 25.08
C ASP A 189 14.43 0.15 25.74
N LEU A 190 13.29 0.38 25.08
CA LEU A 190 12.24 1.29 25.57
C LEU A 190 11.07 0.50 26.16
N ASP A 191 10.38 1.12 27.11
CA ASP A 191 9.07 0.66 27.55
C ASP A 191 7.96 1.19 26.63
N LEU A 192 6.70 0.77 26.87
CA LEU A 192 5.54 1.24 26.12
C LEU A 192 5.46 2.77 26.07
N GLY A 193 5.76 3.45 27.17
CA GLY A 193 5.77 4.90 27.27
C GLY A 193 6.80 5.56 26.35
N GLY A 194 8.02 5.03 26.32
CA GLY A 194 9.09 5.51 25.46
C GLY A 194 8.77 5.34 23.96
N TYR A 195 8.23 4.18 23.55
CA TYR A 195 7.80 3.98 22.17
C TYR A 195 6.65 4.92 21.79
N ALA A 196 5.65 5.02 22.66
CA ALA A 196 4.48 5.85 22.44
C ALA A 196 4.87 7.34 22.35
N GLU A 197 5.79 7.84 23.18
CA GLU A 197 6.25 9.23 23.12
C GLU A 197 6.90 9.58 21.77
N ILE A 198 7.81 8.74 21.28
CA ILE A 198 8.47 8.94 19.98
C ILE A 198 7.45 8.87 18.84
N TYR A 199 6.54 7.90 18.89
CA TYR A 199 5.48 7.74 17.91
C TYR A 199 4.51 8.94 17.89
N THR A 200 4.06 9.40 19.05
CA THR A 200 3.20 10.58 19.17
C THR A 200 3.93 11.84 18.69
N TYR A 201 5.24 11.98 18.93
CA TYR A 201 5.99 13.11 18.39
C TYR A 201 6.01 13.11 16.85
N ALA A 202 6.24 11.95 16.23
CA ALA A 202 6.16 11.81 14.77
C ALA A 202 4.77 12.19 14.25
N LEU A 203 3.70 11.73 14.93
CA LEU A 203 2.31 12.07 14.61
C LEU A 203 2.06 13.59 14.71
N VAL A 204 2.45 14.23 15.81
CA VAL A 204 2.27 15.69 15.99
C VAL A 204 3.04 16.48 14.94
N LEU A 205 4.26 16.04 14.59
CA LEU A 205 5.05 16.69 13.56
C LEU A 205 4.41 16.56 12.16
N HIS A 206 3.86 15.39 11.85
CA HIS A 206 3.12 15.07 10.64
C HIS A 206 1.85 15.92 10.48
N GLU A 207 1.00 15.95 11.51
CA GLU A 207 -0.25 16.73 11.51
C GLU A 207 0.02 18.25 11.40
N MET A 208 1.12 18.73 12.00
CA MET A 208 1.55 20.11 11.77
C MET A 208 2.01 20.34 10.33
N GLY A 209 2.59 19.33 9.68
CA GLY A 209 2.88 19.35 8.24
C GLY A 209 1.61 19.53 7.40
N HIS A 210 0.52 18.83 7.75
CA HIS A 210 -0.78 19.07 7.14
C HIS A 210 -1.26 20.51 7.34
N ALA A 211 -1.21 21.03 8.57
CA ALA A 211 -1.60 22.42 8.84
C ALA A 211 -0.81 23.46 8.01
N LEU A 212 0.40 23.11 7.58
CA LEU A 212 1.25 23.93 6.73
C LEU A 212 0.99 23.73 5.22
N GLY A 213 0.11 22.79 4.85
CA GLY A 213 -0.31 22.53 3.47
C GLY A 213 0.30 21.29 2.82
N LEU A 214 1.10 20.50 3.54
CA LEU A 214 1.68 19.26 3.01
C LEU A 214 0.66 18.12 2.99
N GLY A 215 0.56 17.40 1.88
CA GLY A 215 -0.24 16.18 1.73
C GLY A 215 0.64 14.93 1.67
N HIS A 216 0.03 13.75 1.69
CA HIS A 216 0.78 12.50 1.63
C HIS A 216 1.35 12.24 0.23
N PRO A 217 2.59 11.74 0.10
CA PRO A 217 3.11 11.27 -1.17
C PRO A 217 2.45 9.95 -1.60
N ASP A 218 1.83 9.20 -0.67
CA ASP A 218 1.04 8.00 -0.96
C ASP A 218 -0.15 8.31 -1.88
N ASP A 219 -0.89 9.38 -1.59
CA ASP A 219 -2.06 9.81 -2.36
C ASP A 219 -1.70 10.19 -3.80
N VAL A 220 -0.52 10.77 -3.99
CA VAL A 220 -0.01 11.18 -5.31
C VAL A 220 0.23 9.99 -6.24
N LEU A 221 0.67 8.86 -5.68
CA LEU A 221 1.05 7.68 -6.46
C LEU A 221 -0.12 6.76 -6.75
N GLN A 222 -1.10 6.70 -5.84
CA GLN A 222 -2.33 5.93 -6.07
C GLN A 222 -3.14 6.52 -7.23
N GLY A 223 -2.98 7.81 -7.53
CA GLY A 223 -3.73 8.51 -8.58
C GLY A 223 -5.22 8.57 -8.25
N VAL A 224 -6.00 9.36 -9.00
CA VAL A 224 -7.46 9.45 -8.79
C VAL A 224 -8.09 8.07 -9.00
N ASN A 225 -8.32 7.33 -7.92
CA ASN A 225 -9.01 6.06 -7.97
C ASN A 225 -10.51 6.35 -8.13
N LEU A 226 -10.96 6.55 -9.37
CA LEU A 226 -12.36 6.87 -9.74
C LEU A 226 -13.37 5.76 -9.37
N THR A 227 -12.91 4.63 -8.83
CA THR A 227 -13.74 3.47 -8.44
C THR A 227 -13.59 3.10 -6.97
N SER A 228 -13.28 4.06 -6.11
CA SER A 228 -13.38 3.84 -4.66
C SER A 228 -14.84 3.55 -4.28
N THR A 229 -15.12 2.29 -3.98
CA THR A 229 -16.22 1.86 -3.12
C THR A 229 -15.85 1.99 -1.65
N ASP A 230 -14.76 2.69 -1.31
CA ASP A 230 -14.56 3.11 0.08
C ASP A 230 -15.62 4.14 0.40
N VAL A 231 -16.16 4.01 1.58
CA VAL A 231 -17.18 4.86 2.18
C VAL A 231 -16.58 6.23 2.56
N HIS A 232 -15.54 6.66 1.85
CA HIS A 232 -14.81 7.90 2.01
C HIS A 232 -14.83 8.65 0.67
N PRO A 233 -15.86 9.45 0.40
CA PRO A 233 -15.91 10.31 -0.79
C PRO A 233 -14.79 11.36 -0.87
N ILE A 234 -13.91 11.45 0.14
CA ILE A 234 -13.44 12.75 0.64
C ILE A 234 -11.98 13.03 0.22
N PHE A 235 -11.02 12.12 0.42
CA PHE A 235 -9.59 12.40 0.18
C PHE A 235 -9.08 12.29 -1.29
N SER A 236 -9.97 12.02 -2.25
CA SER A 236 -9.59 11.64 -3.64
C SER A 236 -9.22 12.79 -4.58
N ARG A 237 -9.07 14.03 -4.07
CA ARG A 237 -8.79 15.22 -4.90
C ARG A 237 -7.37 15.79 -4.74
N LEU A 238 -6.48 15.11 -4.02
CA LEU A 238 -5.05 15.38 -4.08
C LEU A 238 -4.54 15.03 -5.47
N ASN A 239 -4.12 16.05 -6.20
CA ASN A 239 -3.87 15.90 -7.62
C ASN A 239 -2.56 16.55 -8.04
N ASP A 240 -2.18 17.70 -7.48
CA ASP A 240 -0.89 18.29 -7.80
C ASP A 240 0.17 17.90 -6.78
N PHE A 241 1.39 17.68 -7.28
CA PHE A 241 2.54 17.31 -6.44
C PHE A 241 3.80 17.97 -6.97
N ALA A 242 4.73 18.24 -6.05
CA ALA A 242 6.08 18.66 -6.41
C ALA A 242 6.94 17.42 -6.63
N ALA A 243 7.44 17.27 -7.86
CA ALA A 243 8.42 16.24 -8.20
C ALA A 243 9.81 16.89 -8.33
N TYR A 244 10.75 16.42 -7.51
CA TYR A 244 12.13 16.88 -7.57
C TYR A 244 12.91 15.98 -8.53
N ARG A 245 13.64 16.57 -9.47
CA ARG A 245 14.56 15.84 -10.36
C ARG A 245 15.96 15.94 -9.80
N ASN A 246 16.62 14.79 -9.62
CA ASN A 246 18.06 14.69 -9.38
C ASN A 246 18.60 15.62 -8.28
N LEU A 247 18.37 15.28 -7.01
CA LEU A 247 19.31 15.70 -5.97
C LEU A 247 20.54 14.79 -6.06
N GLU A 248 21.56 15.24 -6.79
CA GLU A 248 22.85 14.55 -6.95
C GLU A 248 23.64 14.37 -5.64
N SER A 249 23.17 14.83 -4.47
CA SER A 249 24.00 14.90 -3.27
C SER A 249 23.40 14.51 -1.91
N SER A 250 22.18 13.99 -1.81
CA SER A 250 21.70 13.49 -0.51
C SER A 250 20.72 12.34 -0.67
N VAL A 251 21.02 11.21 -0.04
CA VAL A 251 20.13 10.06 0.13
C VAL A 251 18.70 10.55 0.36
N PRO A 252 17.71 10.18 -0.49
CA PRO A 252 16.32 10.61 -0.32
C PRO A 252 15.84 10.28 1.08
N GLN A 253 15.51 11.31 1.87
CA GLN A 253 15.14 11.19 3.28
C GLN A 253 13.71 10.66 3.42
N ALA A 254 13.43 9.97 4.53
CA ALA A 254 12.11 9.46 4.85
C ALA A 254 11.15 10.66 4.98
N PRO A 255 10.10 10.75 4.16
CA PRO A 255 9.16 11.85 4.26
C PRO A 255 8.32 11.68 5.53
N VAL A 256 8.24 12.74 6.35
CA VAL A 256 7.40 12.68 7.55
C VAL A 256 5.93 12.52 7.18
N MET A 257 5.55 13.00 5.98
CA MET A 257 4.20 12.98 5.47
C MET A 257 3.78 11.63 4.87
N LEU A 258 4.44 10.51 5.17
CA LEU A 258 3.86 9.21 4.84
C LEU A 258 2.56 9.00 5.63
N GLU A 259 1.54 8.47 4.96
CA GLU A 259 0.18 8.28 5.50
C GLU A 259 0.17 7.60 6.89
N TYR A 260 1.10 6.66 7.10
CA TYR A 260 1.26 5.98 8.37
C TYR A 260 2.59 6.38 9.03
N PRO A 261 2.57 7.01 10.23
CA PRO A 261 3.78 7.41 10.94
C PRO A 261 4.76 6.25 11.19
N ILE A 262 4.26 5.02 11.35
CA ILE A 262 5.11 3.83 11.51
C ILE A 262 5.93 3.53 10.24
N HIS A 263 5.39 3.75 9.05
CA HIS A 263 6.13 3.59 7.80
C HIS A 263 7.26 4.62 7.70
N PHE A 264 7.02 5.85 8.15
CA PHE A 264 8.06 6.86 8.28
C PHE A 264 9.17 6.42 9.23
N LEU A 265 8.82 5.97 10.44
CA LEU A 265 9.82 5.54 11.44
C LEU A 265 10.66 4.34 10.96
N LEU A 266 10.04 3.33 10.35
CA LEU A 266 10.77 2.19 9.78
C LEU A 266 11.67 2.60 8.61
N THR A 267 11.19 3.50 7.75
CA THR A 267 11.98 4.03 6.62
C THR A 267 13.17 4.84 7.14
N LEU A 268 12.97 5.64 8.18
CA LEU A 268 14.02 6.42 8.82
C LEU A 268 15.04 5.50 9.52
N HIS A 269 14.59 4.46 10.21
CA HIS A 269 15.46 3.43 10.78
C HIS A 269 16.37 2.82 9.71
N GLN A 270 15.79 2.40 8.58
CA GLN A 270 16.54 1.83 7.46
C GLN A 270 17.58 2.82 6.89
N GLN A 271 17.23 4.10 6.81
CA GLN A 271 18.15 5.14 6.29
C GLN A 271 19.29 5.46 7.25
N LEU A 272 19.02 5.44 8.55
CA LEU A 272 20.02 5.74 9.57
C LEU A 272 20.89 4.52 9.92
N ASP A 273 20.44 3.32 9.58
CA ASP A 273 21.05 2.03 9.95
C ASP A 273 21.29 1.91 11.46
N ARG A 274 20.31 2.39 12.25
CA ARG A 274 20.35 2.36 13.72
C ARG A 274 18.95 2.63 14.31
N PRO A 275 18.72 2.29 15.59
CA PRO A 275 17.50 2.66 16.31
C PRO A 275 17.18 4.16 16.24
N VAL A 276 15.93 4.48 15.93
CA VAL A 276 15.40 5.84 15.85
C VAL A 276 15.09 6.35 17.25
N ASN A 277 15.52 7.58 17.55
CA ASN A 277 15.05 8.33 18.70
C ASN A 277 14.40 9.65 18.29
N ILE A 278 13.78 10.34 19.27
CA ILE A 278 13.04 11.59 19.04
C ILE A 278 13.87 12.72 18.41
N ASN A 279 15.20 12.70 18.55
CA ASN A 279 16.08 13.71 17.93
C ASN A 279 16.41 13.40 16.46
N ASN A 280 16.11 12.18 15.99
CA ASN A 280 16.30 11.80 14.59
C ASN A 280 15.11 12.18 13.71
N ILE A 281 13.94 12.38 14.30
CA ILE A 281 12.71 12.70 13.57
C ILE A 281 12.80 14.15 13.05
N ALA A 282 12.82 14.26 11.73
CA ALA A 282 12.90 15.51 10.99
C ALA A 282 12.10 15.37 9.69
N VAL A 283 11.60 16.49 9.17
CA VAL A 283 11.00 16.52 7.83
C VAL A 283 12.07 16.36 6.75
N SER A 284 11.72 15.73 5.64
CA SER A 284 12.64 15.55 4.53
C SER A 284 13.01 16.89 3.89
N GLU A 285 14.20 16.94 3.27
CA GLU A 285 14.66 18.12 2.54
C GLU A 285 13.65 18.59 1.47
N HIS A 286 12.98 17.67 0.79
CA HIS A 286 11.97 17.99 -0.21
C HIS A 286 10.75 18.69 0.39
N GLU A 287 10.22 18.17 1.50
CA GLU A 287 9.10 18.78 2.24
C GLU A 287 9.50 20.17 2.75
N ARG A 288 10.70 20.27 3.32
CA ARG A 288 11.28 21.53 3.84
C ARG A 288 11.33 22.60 2.77
N ARG A 289 11.88 22.27 1.59
CA ARG A 289 12.08 23.22 0.49
C ARG A 289 10.76 23.66 -0.13
N LEU A 290 9.81 22.74 -0.31
CA LEU A 290 8.49 23.09 -0.83
C LEU A 290 7.80 24.10 0.10
N LEU A 291 7.73 23.79 1.39
CA LEU A 291 7.11 24.67 2.37
C LEU A 291 7.82 26.02 2.46
N PHE A 292 9.15 26.03 2.53
CA PHE A 292 9.92 27.27 2.57
C PHE A 292 9.60 28.16 1.36
N ASN A 293 9.52 27.58 0.17
CA ASN A 293 9.17 28.30 -1.05
C ASN A 293 7.73 28.83 -1.04
N GLN A 294 6.79 28.10 -0.44
CA GLN A 294 5.40 28.54 -0.28
C GLN A 294 5.26 29.70 0.71
N VAL A 295 5.94 29.66 1.86
CA VAL A 295 5.84 30.72 2.88
C VAL A 295 6.68 31.95 2.55
N SER A 296 7.78 31.79 1.80
CA SER A 296 8.64 32.92 1.43
C SER A 296 8.17 33.67 0.18
N GLY A 297 7.37 33.02 -0.67
CA GLY A 297 6.96 33.57 -1.97
C GLY A 297 8.07 33.61 -3.03
N PHE A 298 9.26 33.06 -2.76
CA PHE A 298 10.39 33.11 -3.70
C PHE A 298 10.12 32.40 -5.03
N CYS A 299 9.24 31.40 -5.05
CA CYS A 299 8.94 30.58 -6.21
C CYS A 299 7.59 30.88 -6.89
N GLU A 300 6.90 31.98 -6.54
CA GLU A 300 5.66 32.34 -7.21
C GLU A 300 5.90 32.74 -8.67
N ARG A 301 5.24 32.04 -9.61
CA ARG A 301 4.90 32.64 -10.91
C ARG A 301 3.87 33.74 -10.66
N LEU A 302 4.37 34.98 -10.52
CA LEU A 302 3.64 36.25 -10.53
C LEU A 302 2.27 36.18 -11.21
N ASN A 303 1.21 36.01 -10.43
CA ASN A 303 -0.14 36.46 -10.76
C ASN A 303 -0.91 37.00 -9.54
N PHE A 304 -0.38 36.90 -8.33
CA PHE A 304 -0.90 37.65 -7.19
C PHE A 304 -0.41 39.10 -7.27
N LYS A 305 -1.33 40.03 -7.51
CA LYS A 305 -1.09 41.46 -7.30
C LYS A 305 -0.94 41.70 -5.79
N MET A 306 0.29 41.57 -5.29
CA MET A 306 0.63 42.08 -3.97
C MET A 306 0.52 43.60 -3.96
N SER A 307 -0.02 44.15 -2.87
CA SER A 307 -0.15 45.58 -2.62
C SER A 307 1.22 46.27 -2.70
N SER A 308 1.31 47.31 -3.51
CA SER A 308 2.52 47.92 -4.04
C SER A 308 3.27 48.81 -3.03
N ASN A 309 3.70 48.29 -1.89
CA ASN A 309 4.46 49.08 -0.90
C ASN A 309 5.71 48.41 -0.30
N SER A 310 6.21 47.29 -0.85
CA SER A 310 7.55 46.77 -0.48
C SER A 310 8.54 46.99 -1.61
N THR A 311 9.22 48.13 -1.58
CA THR A 311 10.46 48.35 -2.32
C THR A 311 11.59 47.53 -1.70
N GLU A 312 12.47 47.01 -2.55
CA GLU A 312 13.68 46.21 -2.26
C GLU A 312 13.48 44.72 -1.95
N PHE A 313 13.35 43.92 -3.01
CA PHE A 313 14.10 42.67 -3.13
C PHE A 313 14.46 42.45 -4.61
N ASP A 314 15.57 43.05 -5.02
CA ASP A 314 16.34 42.57 -6.16
C ASP A 314 17.04 41.27 -5.70
N SER A 315 16.41 40.11 -5.89
CA SER A 315 17.07 38.83 -5.67
C SER A 315 16.90 37.92 -6.88
N LEU A 316 18.06 37.55 -7.45
CA LEU A 316 18.39 36.29 -8.12
C LEU A 316 17.20 35.46 -8.60
N LYS A 317 17.13 35.20 -9.92
CA LYS A 317 16.29 34.16 -10.53
C LYS A 317 16.21 32.94 -9.61
N ALA A 318 15.11 32.80 -8.87
CA ALA A 318 14.89 31.67 -8.00
C ALA A 318 14.74 30.44 -8.89
N ASP A 319 15.75 29.58 -8.89
CA ASP A 319 15.73 28.32 -9.62
C ASP A 319 14.92 27.33 -8.76
N CYS A 320 13.60 27.34 -8.95
CA CYS A 320 12.71 26.37 -8.33
C CYS A 320 12.98 25.02 -8.99
N ASP A 321 13.76 24.18 -8.34
CA ASP A 321 14.29 22.92 -8.88
C ASP A 321 13.29 21.74 -8.80
N TYR A 322 12.02 22.04 -8.53
CA TYR A 322 10.93 21.09 -8.58
C TYR A 322 9.96 21.45 -9.69
N ASN A 323 9.40 20.41 -10.30
CA ASN A 323 8.31 20.57 -11.25
C ASN A 323 7.00 20.33 -10.50
N ILE A 324 6.10 21.32 -10.52
CA ILE A 324 4.71 21.07 -10.13
C ILE A 324 4.09 20.23 -11.24
N VAL A 325 3.69 19.01 -10.89
CA VAL A 325 3.02 18.10 -11.80
C VAL A 325 1.53 18.22 -11.55
N HIS A 326 0.83 18.89 -12.46
CA HIS A 326 -0.63 18.86 -12.51
C HIS A 326 -1.06 17.55 -13.18
N PRO A 327 -1.92 16.72 -12.59
CA PRO A 327 -2.19 15.36 -13.05
C PRO A 327 -3.07 15.34 -14.30
N LEU A 328 -3.57 16.50 -14.75
CA LEU A 328 -4.06 16.66 -16.12
C LEU A 328 -2.97 16.32 -17.15
N ALA A 329 -1.69 16.60 -16.86
CA ALA A 329 -0.58 16.15 -17.68
C ALA A 329 -0.43 14.62 -17.65
N LYS A 330 -0.71 13.97 -16.50
CA LYS A 330 -0.63 12.50 -16.32
C LYS A 330 -1.77 11.76 -17.02
N THR A 331 -2.99 12.32 -17.06
CA THR A 331 -4.09 11.82 -17.91
C THR A 331 -3.82 12.05 -19.40
N MET A 332 -3.00 13.05 -19.74
CA MET A 332 -2.50 13.25 -21.10
C MET A 332 -1.32 12.34 -21.45
N VAL A 333 -0.56 11.77 -20.51
CA VAL A 333 0.57 10.86 -20.83
C VAL A 333 0.13 9.68 -21.70
N PRO A 334 -0.98 8.96 -21.41
CA PRO A 334 -1.51 7.94 -22.33
C PRO A 334 -1.89 8.52 -23.70
N ILE A 335 -2.48 9.71 -23.75
CA ILE A 335 -2.92 10.36 -25.00
C ILE A 335 -1.71 10.78 -25.86
N VAL A 336 -0.72 11.43 -25.25
CA VAL A 336 0.55 11.80 -25.88
C VAL A 336 1.32 10.56 -26.29
N SER A 337 1.35 9.51 -25.47
CA SER A 337 1.94 8.21 -25.82
C SER A 337 1.20 7.52 -26.97
N ILE A 338 -0.12 7.64 -27.08
CA ILE A 338 -0.92 7.15 -28.22
C ILE A 338 -0.60 7.95 -29.48
N LEU A 339 -0.53 9.28 -29.37
CA LEU A 339 -0.21 10.18 -30.48
C LEU A 339 1.23 9.97 -30.99
N LEU A 340 2.17 9.67 -30.10
CA LEU A 340 3.57 9.37 -30.43
C LEU A 340 3.80 7.91 -30.84
N SER A 341 2.95 6.95 -30.44
CA SER A 341 3.07 5.52 -30.82
C SER A 341 2.30 5.15 -32.09
N ASN A 342 1.48 6.04 -32.63
CA ASN A 342 0.86 5.89 -33.95
C ASN A 342 1.86 6.00 -35.12
N SER A 343 3.14 6.25 -34.87
CA SER A 343 4.17 6.34 -35.92
C SER A 343 4.88 5.04 -36.25
N THR A 344 4.59 3.92 -35.56
CA THR A 344 5.18 2.60 -35.91
C THR A 344 4.18 1.45 -35.73
N PRO A 345 4.08 0.52 -36.69
CA PRO A 345 3.16 -0.62 -36.61
C PRO A 345 3.54 -1.53 -35.43
N LYS A 346 2.59 -1.80 -34.53
CA LYS A 346 2.80 -2.70 -33.38
C LYS A 346 2.91 -4.17 -33.83
N PRO A 347 3.81 -4.96 -33.22
CA PRO A 347 3.87 -6.41 -33.41
C PRO A 347 2.54 -7.07 -33.02
N LYS A 348 2.11 -8.08 -33.78
CA LYS A 348 0.80 -8.72 -33.57
C LYS A 348 0.94 -9.80 -32.48
N PRO A 349 0.07 -9.81 -31.46
CA PRO A 349 0.14 -10.84 -30.43
C PRO A 349 -0.30 -12.20 -30.99
N LYS A 350 0.46 -13.24 -30.68
CA LYS A 350 0.16 -14.64 -30.96
C LYS A 350 -0.16 -15.33 -29.64
N VAL A 351 -1.36 -15.92 -29.55
CA VAL A 351 -1.88 -16.54 -28.32
C VAL A 351 -2.00 -18.04 -28.53
N LYS A 352 -1.43 -18.81 -27.60
CA LYS A 352 -1.58 -20.26 -27.50
C LYS A 352 -2.39 -20.59 -26.25
N ILE A 353 -3.21 -21.63 -26.33
CA ILE A 353 -4.10 -22.02 -25.23
C ILE A 353 -3.83 -23.46 -24.82
N CYS A 354 -3.85 -23.73 -23.53
CA CYS A 354 -3.80 -25.08 -22.98
C CYS A 354 -4.68 -25.20 -21.74
N THR A 355 -5.42 -26.29 -21.59
CA THR A 355 -6.14 -26.59 -20.35
C THR A 355 -5.48 -27.78 -19.67
N VAL A 356 -5.26 -27.65 -18.38
CA VAL A 356 -4.61 -28.66 -17.53
C VAL A 356 -5.48 -29.01 -16.35
N GLU A 357 -5.40 -30.25 -15.88
CA GLU A 357 -6.18 -30.76 -14.75
C GLU A 357 -5.28 -31.48 -13.76
N LEU A 358 -5.47 -31.18 -12.47
CA LEU A 358 -4.95 -31.96 -11.36
C LEU A 358 -6.10 -32.82 -10.82
N LYS A 359 -5.95 -34.13 -10.94
CA LYS A 359 -6.94 -35.11 -10.50
C LYS A 359 -6.36 -35.97 -9.40
N THR A 360 -6.99 -35.95 -8.23
CA THR A 360 -6.68 -36.80 -7.08
C THR A 360 -7.78 -37.82 -6.88
N THR A 361 -7.42 -39.08 -6.80
CA THR A 361 -8.37 -40.20 -6.81
C THR A 361 -8.03 -41.18 -5.71
N ASP A 362 -9.05 -41.70 -5.04
CA ASP A 362 -8.92 -42.79 -4.08
C ASP A 362 -9.00 -44.12 -4.82
N LYS A 363 -8.07 -45.02 -4.55
CA LYS A 363 -8.19 -46.43 -4.92
C LYS A 363 -8.41 -47.23 -3.64
N THR A 364 -9.67 -47.46 -3.30
CA THR A 364 -10.05 -48.29 -2.17
C THR A 364 -9.84 -49.77 -2.55
N GLU A 365 -8.74 -50.39 -2.11
CA GLU A 365 -8.47 -51.81 -2.40
C GLU A 365 -9.00 -52.76 -1.31
N LEU A 366 -9.30 -52.29 -0.09
CA LEU A 366 -9.99 -53.00 0.99
C LEU A 366 -10.49 -51.99 2.05
N ILE A 367 -11.51 -52.36 2.83
CA ILE A 367 -12.30 -51.50 3.76
C ILE A 367 -11.45 -50.69 4.79
N PHE A 368 -10.14 -50.94 4.89
CA PHE A 368 -9.24 -50.31 5.87
C PHE A 368 -8.01 -49.61 5.25
N TYR A 369 -7.89 -49.53 3.92
CA TYR A 369 -6.76 -48.87 3.25
C TYR A 369 -7.26 -48.01 2.07
N SER A 370 -7.08 -46.70 2.18
CA SER A 370 -7.33 -45.74 1.10
C SER A 370 -5.98 -45.26 0.59
N GLN A 371 -5.73 -45.44 -0.71
CA GLN A 371 -4.54 -44.90 -1.37
C GLN A 371 -4.96 -43.78 -2.31
N TRP A 372 -4.45 -42.59 -2.04
CA TRP A 372 -4.69 -41.41 -2.87
C TRP A 372 -3.60 -41.30 -3.93
N TYR A 373 -4.01 -41.06 -5.18
CA TYR A 373 -3.09 -40.80 -6.28
C TYR A 373 -3.47 -39.51 -6.99
N THR A 374 -2.49 -38.64 -7.19
CA THR A 374 -2.66 -37.36 -7.88
C THR A 374 -1.99 -37.43 -9.26
N THR A 375 -2.75 -37.11 -10.29
CA THR A 375 -2.30 -37.08 -11.69
C THR A 375 -2.51 -35.71 -12.27
N PHE A 376 -1.58 -35.27 -13.11
CA PHE A 376 -1.72 -34.05 -13.89
C PHE A 376 -1.92 -34.43 -15.36
N THR A 377 -2.98 -33.92 -15.96
CA THR A 377 -3.34 -34.25 -17.35
C THR A 377 -3.58 -32.99 -18.17
N ARG A 378 -3.10 -32.98 -19.41
CA ARG A 378 -3.45 -31.95 -20.40
C ARG A 378 -4.73 -32.36 -21.11
N LYS A 379 -5.64 -31.42 -21.36
CA LYS A 379 -6.78 -31.66 -22.24
C LYS A 379 -6.36 -31.60 -23.70
N ASP A 380 -7.15 -32.25 -24.55
CA ASP A 380 -6.99 -32.23 -26.00
C ASP A 380 -6.95 -30.78 -26.53
N GLY A 381 -6.07 -30.53 -27.49
CA GLY A 381 -5.88 -29.21 -28.09
C GLY A 381 -4.95 -28.27 -27.31
N CYS A 382 -4.18 -28.76 -26.33
CA CYS A 382 -3.14 -27.98 -25.67
C CYS A 382 -2.02 -27.56 -26.64
N GLN A 383 -1.88 -26.25 -26.88
CA GLN A 383 -0.89 -25.64 -27.78
C GLN A 383 0.35 -25.08 -27.06
N VAL A 384 0.41 -25.22 -25.73
CA VAL A 384 1.48 -24.68 -24.88
C VAL A 384 2.43 -25.82 -24.51
N ASN A 385 3.74 -25.56 -24.59
CA ASN A 385 4.76 -26.52 -24.14
C ASN A 385 4.86 -26.48 -22.62
N LEU A 386 4.61 -27.62 -21.98
CA LEU A 386 4.56 -27.74 -20.52
C LEU A 386 5.46 -28.87 -20.04
N SER A 387 6.13 -28.70 -18.90
CA SER A 387 6.76 -29.78 -18.14
C SER A 387 6.17 -29.82 -16.74
N LEU A 388 6.01 -31.01 -16.16
CA LEU A 388 5.62 -31.16 -14.76
C LEU A 388 6.82 -31.70 -14.00
N LYS A 389 7.17 -31.04 -12.90
CA LYS A 389 8.15 -31.53 -11.93
C LYS A 389 7.50 -31.69 -10.57
N CYS A 390 7.94 -32.70 -9.83
CA CYS A 390 7.79 -32.72 -8.38
C CYS A 390 9.06 -32.10 -7.80
N ASP A 391 8.95 -30.91 -7.23
CA ASP A 391 10.06 -30.25 -6.53
C ASP A 391 10.14 -30.87 -5.13
N GLY A 392 10.94 -31.95 -5.00
CA GLY A 392 10.98 -32.87 -3.86
C GLY A 392 11.60 -34.23 -4.25
N SER A 393 11.21 -35.34 -3.59
CA SER A 393 11.49 -36.69 -4.12
C SER A 393 10.31 -37.19 -4.96
N GLU A 394 10.56 -37.85 -6.10
CA GLU A 394 9.47 -38.47 -6.90
C GLU A 394 8.63 -39.43 -6.04
N SER A 395 9.27 -40.13 -5.09
CA SER A 395 8.60 -40.97 -4.10
C SER A 395 7.67 -40.19 -3.15
N ALA A 396 7.97 -38.94 -2.82
CA ALA A 396 7.20 -38.12 -1.89
C ALA A 396 5.93 -37.55 -2.53
N CYS A 397 6.00 -37.04 -3.76
CA CYS A 397 4.79 -36.71 -4.53
C CYS A 397 3.95 -37.95 -4.84
N SER A 398 4.60 -39.11 -4.98
CA SER A 398 3.91 -40.39 -5.16
C SER A 398 3.26 -40.90 -3.86
N SER A 399 3.85 -40.65 -2.69
CA SER A 399 3.34 -41.14 -1.40
C SER A 399 2.37 -40.19 -0.69
N GLY A 400 2.03 -39.05 -1.30
CA GLY A 400 1.14 -38.05 -0.70
C GLY A 400 1.79 -37.25 0.44
N ASP A 401 3.12 -37.07 0.43
CA ASP A 401 3.77 -36.17 1.38
C ASP A 401 3.53 -34.71 0.94
N TYR A 402 2.58 -34.08 1.63
CA TYR A 402 2.08 -32.73 1.38
C TYR A 402 2.81 -31.63 2.16
N SER A 403 4.00 -31.91 2.70
CA SER A 403 4.82 -30.90 3.36
C SER A 403 5.19 -29.75 2.41
N SER A 404 5.52 -28.58 2.96
CA SER A 404 5.95 -27.39 2.20
C SER A 404 7.19 -27.61 1.33
N HIS A 405 7.88 -28.74 1.51
CA HIS A 405 9.08 -29.15 0.77
C HIS A 405 8.78 -29.97 -0.49
N ASN A 406 7.53 -30.43 -0.70
CA ASN A 406 7.12 -31.15 -1.91
C ASN A 406 6.06 -30.33 -2.68
N LYS A 407 6.33 -30.00 -3.95
CA LYS A 407 5.44 -29.15 -4.76
C LYS A 407 5.23 -29.71 -6.16
N TYR A 408 4.00 -29.60 -6.67
CA TYR A 408 3.71 -29.83 -8.09
C TYR A 408 4.05 -28.56 -8.87
N GLN A 409 5.12 -28.62 -9.67
CA GLN A 409 5.62 -27.50 -10.45
C GLN A 409 5.30 -27.70 -11.94
N LEU A 410 4.45 -26.85 -12.49
CA LEU A 410 4.19 -26.78 -13.92
C LEU A 410 5.05 -25.70 -14.57
N ILE A 411 5.92 -26.09 -15.49
CA ILE A 411 6.86 -25.21 -16.17
C ILE A 411 6.39 -24.98 -17.61
N ILE A 412 6.26 -23.72 -18.00
CA ILE A 412 5.80 -23.25 -19.31
C ILE A 412 7.02 -22.85 -20.15
N TYR A 413 7.05 -23.30 -21.41
CA TYR A 413 8.17 -23.11 -22.33
C TYR A 413 7.73 -22.53 -23.67
N ASP A 414 8.67 -21.91 -24.39
CA ASP A 414 8.51 -21.55 -25.79
C ASP A 414 8.69 -22.75 -26.73
N ASP A 415 8.41 -22.55 -28.02
CA ASP A 415 8.74 -23.53 -29.06
C ASP A 415 10.26 -23.66 -29.30
N GLN A 416 11.04 -22.66 -28.85
CA GLN A 416 12.48 -22.58 -29.13
C GLN A 416 13.36 -23.23 -28.06
N SER A 417 12.82 -23.49 -26.86
CA SER A 417 13.55 -24.22 -25.82
C SER A 417 13.48 -25.71 -26.11
N SER A 418 14.50 -26.20 -26.80
CA SER A 418 14.83 -27.64 -26.85
C SER A 418 15.04 -28.15 -25.43
N ASN A 419 14.10 -28.93 -24.89
CA ASN A 419 14.47 -30.14 -24.13
C ASN A 419 13.29 -31.09 -23.91
N ASP A 420 13.64 -32.36 -24.10
CA ASP A 420 12.93 -33.58 -23.81
C ASP A 420 12.37 -33.64 -22.38
N GLU A 421 11.07 -33.85 -22.23
CA GLU A 421 10.58 -35.04 -21.51
C GLU A 421 9.08 -35.27 -21.77
N LYS A 422 8.76 -36.50 -22.14
CA LYS A 422 7.42 -37.00 -22.47
C LYS A 422 6.47 -36.82 -21.29
N LEU A 423 5.53 -35.90 -21.42
CA LEU A 423 4.30 -35.87 -20.62
C LEU A 423 3.36 -36.99 -21.10
N THR A 424 3.79 -38.23 -20.90
CA THR A 424 3.02 -39.47 -21.05
C THR A 424 3.63 -40.52 -20.14
N LYS A 425 3.54 -40.30 -18.83
CA LYS A 425 3.58 -41.38 -17.84
C LYS A 425 2.85 -40.91 -16.60
N SER A 426 1.72 -41.54 -16.33
CA SER A 426 1.01 -41.46 -15.07
C SER A 426 2.00 -41.72 -13.93
N ALA A 427 2.26 -40.74 -13.07
CA ALA A 427 2.96 -40.99 -11.82
C ALA A 427 2.04 -41.87 -10.96
N LYS A 428 2.49 -43.09 -10.63
CA LYS A 428 1.78 -44.02 -9.73
C LYS A 428 2.50 -44.03 -8.40
N GLY A 429 1.75 -43.86 -7.31
CA GLY A 429 2.27 -43.95 -5.96
C GLY A 429 1.31 -44.62 -5.00
N ALA A 430 1.88 -45.32 -4.02
CA ALA A 430 1.23 -46.06 -2.95
C ALA A 430 1.76 -45.52 -1.60
N GLU A 431 0.91 -45.51 -0.58
CA GLU A 431 1.28 -44.99 0.75
C GLU A 431 2.22 -45.95 1.50
N LYS A 432 3.09 -45.35 2.31
CA LYS A 432 3.99 -46.04 3.24
C LYS A 432 3.20 -46.41 4.50
N ASN A 433 3.21 -47.70 4.84
CA ASN A 433 2.80 -48.20 6.15
C ASN A 433 3.66 -47.54 7.24
N ASP A 434 3.13 -46.52 7.91
CA ASP A 434 3.54 -46.19 9.28
C ASP A 434 2.30 -46.13 10.16
N THR A 435 1.98 -47.32 10.70
CA THR A 435 1.43 -47.60 12.02
C THR A 435 0.39 -46.64 12.66
N MET A 436 -0.76 -47.26 12.95
CA MET A 436 -1.81 -46.91 13.94
C MET A 436 -2.80 -45.78 13.61
N PHE A 437 -4.00 -46.21 13.18
CA PHE A 437 -5.31 -45.67 13.56
C PHE A 437 -5.37 -44.17 13.93
N ARG A 438 -5.35 -43.28 12.93
CA ARG A 438 -5.93 -41.94 13.05
C ARG A 438 -6.86 -41.65 11.88
N ILE A 439 -8.15 -41.76 12.14
CA ILE A 439 -9.26 -41.40 11.24
C ILE A 439 -9.43 -39.86 11.25
N THR A 440 -8.37 -39.07 11.01
CA THR A 440 -8.44 -37.60 11.23
C THR A 440 -7.73 -36.72 10.20
N ASN A 441 -7.42 -37.15 8.98
CA ASN A 441 -7.05 -36.21 7.91
C ASN A 441 -8.28 -35.86 7.05
N PHE A 442 -9.06 -34.87 7.52
CA PHE A 442 -10.29 -34.37 6.89
C PHE A 442 -10.08 -33.38 5.73
N SER A 443 -8.84 -33.12 5.34
CA SER A 443 -8.44 -32.37 4.13
C SER A 443 -6.98 -32.71 3.78
N SER A 444 -6.60 -32.57 2.51
CA SER A 444 -5.20 -32.54 2.08
C SER A 444 -4.90 -31.23 1.38
N THR A 445 -3.73 -30.65 1.68
CA THR A 445 -3.25 -29.40 1.11
C THR A 445 -2.15 -29.71 0.09
N ASN A 446 -2.34 -29.40 -1.18
CA ASN A 446 -1.29 -29.56 -2.20
C ASN A 446 -0.62 -28.21 -2.45
N ASN A 447 0.71 -28.19 -2.46
CA ASN A 447 1.50 -27.03 -2.89
C ASN A 447 1.66 -27.06 -4.41
N MET A 448 1.13 -26.06 -5.09
CA MET A 448 1.21 -25.86 -6.54
C MET A 448 2.19 -24.75 -6.86
N LYS A 449 2.91 -24.88 -7.98
CA LYS A 449 3.78 -23.84 -8.54
C LYS A 449 3.62 -23.81 -10.06
N PHE A 450 3.44 -22.62 -10.62
CA PHE A 450 3.55 -22.38 -12.06
C PHE A 450 4.80 -21.55 -12.31
N GLU A 451 5.62 -21.95 -13.27
CA GLU A 451 6.85 -21.26 -13.65
C GLU A 451 6.82 -20.98 -15.16
N ASN A 452 7.21 -19.78 -15.56
CA ASN A 452 7.31 -19.40 -16.95
C ASN A 452 8.77 -19.24 -17.36
N LYS A 453 9.30 -20.21 -18.12
CA LYS A 453 10.65 -20.18 -18.70
C LYS A 453 10.67 -19.73 -20.16
N GLY A 454 9.53 -19.30 -20.69
CA GLY A 454 9.44 -18.74 -22.03
C GLY A 454 9.44 -17.22 -22.03
N SER A 455 9.66 -16.63 -23.20
CA SER A 455 9.74 -15.18 -23.45
C SER A 455 8.38 -14.48 -23.49
N GLY A 456 7.28 -15.25 -23.51
CA GLY A 456 5.90 -14.77 -23.52
C GLY A 456 5.30 -14.59 -22.13
N ILE A 457 4.08 -14.07 -22.06
CA ILE A 457 3.32 -13.93 -20.82
C ILE A 457 2.37 -15.11 -20.68
N ALA A 458 2.42 -15.81 -19.54
CA ALA A 458 1.47 -16.87 -19.21
C ALA A 458 0.35 -16.35 -18.32
N LYS A 459 -0.90 -16.48 -18.79
CA LYS A 459 -2.11 -16.17 -18.01
C LYS A 459 -2.82 -17.46 -17.64
N ILE A 460 -2.91 -17.76 -16.36
CA ILE A 460 -3.53 -18.97 -15.82
C ILE A 460 -4.85 -18.56 -15.17
N SER A 461 -5.94 -19.18 -15.59
CA SER A 461 -7.28 -18.94 -15.04
C SER A 461 -7.88 -20.25 -14.55
N TYR A 462 -8.53 -20.18 -13.40
CA TYR A 462 -9.35 -21.28 -12.89
C TYR A 462 -10.52 -21.55 -13.85
N VAL A 463 -10.79 -22.82 -14.13
CA VAL A 463 -11.91 -23.24 -14.98
C VAL A 463 -13.03 -23.83 -14.13
N ASP A 464 -12.72 -24.91 -13.40
CA ASP A 464 -13.70 -25.61 -12.58
C ASP A 464 -12.98 -26.49 -11.54
N SER A 465 -13.73 -26.96 -10.53
CA SER A 465 -13.25 -27.94 -9.56
C SER A 465 -14.40 -28.78 -8.99
N SER A 466 -14.04 -29.99 -8.57
CA SER A 466 -14.88 -30.89 -7.82
C SER A 466 -14.12 -31.33 -6.58
N CYS A 467 -14.77 -31.22 -5.42
CA CYS A 467 -14.24 -31.68 -4.13
C CYS A 467 -12.94 -31.00 -3.67
N TYR A 468 -12.78 -29.72 -3.98
CA TYR A 468 -11.78 -28.80 -3.40
C TYR A 468 -12.49 -27.69 -2.60
N TYR A 469 -11.95 -27.32 -1.43
CA TYR A 469 -12.35 -26.15 -0.65
C TYR A 469 -11.66 -24.87 -1.15
N SER A 470 -10.40 -25.00 -1.53
CA SER A 470 -9.59 -23.91 -2.05
C SER A 470 -8.93 -24.35 -3.35
N THR A 471 -9.09 -23.54 -4.39
CA THR A 471 -8.61 -23.80 -5.76
C THR A 471 -7.41 -22.92 -6.12
N GLY A 472 -6.88 -22.18 -5.14
CA GLY A 472 -5.90 -21.13 -5.36
C GLY A 472 -6.56 -19.86 -5.96
N PRO A 473 -5.75 -18.92 -6.47
CA PRO A 473 -6.27 -17.70 -7.08
C PRO A 473 -7.02 -18.01 -8.39
N SER A 474 -8.10 -17.28 -8.64
CA SER A 474 -8.93 -17.45 -9.83
C SER A 474 -8.22 -17.03 -11.12
N PHE A 475 -7.19 -16.19 -11.02
CA PHE A 475 -6.36 -15.72 -12.12
C PHE A 475 -4.93 -15.44 -11.65
N ILE A 476 -3.94 -15.82 -12.47
CA ILE A 476 -2.52 -15.55 -12.27
C ILE A 476 -1.90 -15.09 -13.60
N GLU A 477 -1.11 -14.03 -13.57
CA GLU A 477 -0.22 -13.66 -14.68
C GLU A 477 1.24 -13.90 -14.27
N ILE A 478 1.99 -14.60 -15.13
CA ILE A 478 3.40 -14.93 -14.92
C ILE A 478 4.21 -14.41 -16.10
N LYS A 479 5.02 -13.38 -15.83
CA LYS A 479 5.96 -12.79 -16.80
C LYS A 479 7.12 -13.76 -17.10
N PRO A 480 7.92 -13.53 -18.15
CA PRO A 480 9.11 -14.32 -18.44
C PRO A 480 10.04 -14.45 -17.23
N ASP A 481 10.59 -15.65 -17.04
CA ASP A 481 11.53 -16.03 -15.97
C ASP A 481 11.00 -15.84 -14.53
N LEU A 482 9.68 -15.76 -14.36
CA LEU A 482 9.04 -15.69 -13.05
C LEU A 482 8.24 -16.96 -12.73
N ASP A 483 7.93 -17.13 -11.46
CA ASP A 483 7.06 -18.19 -10.96
C ASP A 483 6.03 -17.68 -9.95
N ARG A 484 5.00 -18.50 -9.72
CA ARG A 484 3.96 -18.27 -8.73
C ARG A 484 3.58 -19.59 -8.06
N ALA A 485 3.68 -19.63 -6.74
CA ALA A 485 3.27 -20.76 -5.91
C ALA A 485 2.02 -20.44 -5.10
N PHE A 486 1.18 -21.45 -4.86
CA PHE A 486 -0.03 -21.35 -4.06
C PHE A 486 -0.47 -22.72 -3.54
N THR A 487 -1.37 -22.75 -2.57
CA THR A 487 -1.95 -23.98 -2.02
C THR A 487 -3.33 -24.27 -2.60
N VAL A 488 -3.67 -25.55 -2.74
CA VAL A 488 -5.03 -26.01 -3.02
C VAL A 488 -5.44 -27.06 -1.99
N GLU A 489 -6.69 -27.02 -1.54
CA GLU A 489 -7.15 -27.84 -0.41
C GLU A 489 -8.33 -28.71 -0.80
N THR A 490 -8.24 -30.02 -0.57
CA THR A 490 -9.31 -30.96 -0.90
C THR A 490 -10.40 -30.97 0.17
N ASN A 491 -11.64 -31.20 -0.23
CA ASN A 491 -12.76 -31.42 0.68
C ASN A 491 -12.91 -32.91 1.02
N ASN A 492 -12.50 -33.31 2.23
CA ASN A 492 -12.67 -34.67 2.78
C ASN A 492 -13.54 -34.68 4.04
N GLY A 493 -14.49 -33.75 4.18
CA GLY A 493 -15.39 -33.73 5.34
C GLY A 493 -16.16 -35.05 5.46
N PHE A 494 -16.25 -35.60 6.68
CA PHE A 494 -16.94 -36.88 6.98
C PHE A 494 -18.40 -36.92 6.49
N PHE A 495 -19.06 -35.75 6.45
CA PHE A 495 -20.44 -35.57 5.99
C PHE A 495 -20.55 -35.08 4.53
N SER A 496 -19.43 -34.96 3.81
CA SER A 496 -19.42 -34.53 2.41
C SER A 496 -19.51 -35.74 1.47
N ALA A 497 -20.20 -35.60 0.33
CA ALA A 497 -20.21 -36.61 -0.73
C ALA A 497 -18.85 -36.76 -1.44
N CYS A 498 -17.79 -36.09 -0.98
CA CYS A 498 -16.50 -35.97 -1.62
C CYS A 498 -15.44 -36.97 -1.13
N THR A 499 -15.74 -37.72 -0.06
CA THR A 499 -14.82 -38.70 0.53
C THR A 499 -14.43 -39.80 -0.45
N SER A 500 -15.36 -40.28 -1.28
CA SER A 500 -15.13 -41.36 -2.24
C SER A 500 -15.12 -40.91 -3.71
N GLN A 501 -15.17 -39.59 -3.95
CA GLN A 501 -15.22 -39.04 -5.31
C GLN A 501 -13.83 -38.59 -5.78
N PRO A 502 -13.54 -38.73 -7.08
CA PRO A 502 -12.39 -38.07 -7.69
C PRO A 502 -12.44 -36.57 -7.44
N LYS A 503 -11.34 -36.03 -6.92
CA LYS A 503 -11.14 -34.60 -6.71
C LYS A 503 -10.45 -34.06 -7.94
N VAL A 504 -11.02 -33.06 -8.58
CA VAL A 504 -10.50 -32.51 -9.83
C VAL A 504 -10.43 -31.00 -9.71
N ILE A 505 -9.38 -30.40 -10.23
CA ILE A 505 -9.27 -28.97 -10.42
C ILE A 505 -8.63 -28.71 -11.79
N SER A 506 -9.16 -27.73 -12.50
CA SER A 506 -8.78 -27.47 -13.89
C SER A 506 -8.41 -26.00 -14.08
N TRP A 507 -7.32 -25.74 -14.81
CA TRP A 507 -6.85 -24.40 -15.15
C TRP A 507 -6.65 -24.25 -16.66
N LYS A 508 -6.91 -23.04 -17.17
CA LYS A 508 -6.66 -22.63 -18.55
C LYS A 508 -5.45 -21.70 -18.57
N ILE A 509 -4.46 -22.05 -19.38
CA ILE A 509 -3.24 -21.31 -19.64
C ILE A 509 -3.37 -20.64 -21.01
N GLU A 510 -3.28 -19.32 -21.05
CA GLU A 510 -3.16 -18.51 -22.26
C GLU A 510 -1.74 -17.95 -22.32
N TYR A 511 -0.96 -18.42 -23.28
CA TYR A 511 0.44 -18.02 -23.44
C TYR A 511 0.58 -17.06 -24.62
N ILE A 512 1.04 -15.84 -24.35
CA ILE A 512 1.02 -14.71 -25.28
C ILE A 512 2.45 -14.33 -25.65
N THR A 513 2.76 -14.37 -26.94
CA THR A 513 4.03 -13.91 -27.51
C THR A 513 3.77 -12.76 -28.48
N TYR A 514 4.79 -11.92 -28.74
CA TYR A 514 4.69 -10.78 -29.66
C TYR A 514 5.69 -11.01 -30.82
N GLU A 515 5.17 -11.10 -32.04
CA GLU A 515 5.95 -11.20 -33.30
C GLU A 515 6.00 -9.85 -34.03
#